data_AF-A0ABD6SUC6-F1
#
_entry.id   AF-A0ABD6SUC6-F1
#
_cell.length_a   1.000
_cell.length_b   1.000
_cell.length_c   1.000
_cell.angle_alpha   90.00
_cell.angle_beta   90.00
_cell.angle_gamma   90.00
#
_symmetry.space_group_name_H-M   'P 1'
#
loop_
_entity.id
_entity.type
_entity.pdbx_description
1 polymer ?
#
loop_
_entity_poly.entity_id
_entity_poly.type
_entity_poly.pdbx_seq_one_letter_code
_entity_poly.pdbx_strand_id
1 'polypeptide(L)'
;MQGMEQAIQSIDAFARDTVLQGQTYDSARTFFAQTFRPLAQGIIYLCEELIRQNDAFPSQFQSKVASTDVIEQELREQIREIDQAKASMEVISH
;
A
#
# COMPACT_ATOMS: atom_id res chain seq x y z
N MET A 1 1.99 14.72 -4.18
CA MET A 1 0.73 14.89 -4.93
C MET A 1 0.58 16.28 -5.55
N GLN A 2 1.36 17.27 -5.10
CA GLN A 2 1.43 18.65 -5.60
C GLN A 2 1.37 18.82 -7.13
N GLY A 3 2.01 17.94 -7.92
CA GLY A 3 1.97 18.03 -9.38
C GLY A 3 0.55 17.86 -9.97
N MET A 4 -0.24 16.93 -9.44
CA MET A 4 -1.61 16.72 -9.94
C MET A 4 -2.60 17.77 -9.39
N GLU A 5 -2.38 18.25 -8.17
CA GLU A 5 -3.12 19.39 -7.62
C GLU A 5 -2.91 20.65 -8.47
N GLN A 6 -1.66 20.93 -8.87
CA GLN A 6 -1.34 22.02 -9.78
C GLN A 6 -1.96 21.84 -11.17
N ALA A 7 -2.02 20.59 -11.67
CA ALA A 7 -2.70 20.29 -12.92
C ALA A 7 -4.20 20.59 -12.84
N ILE A 8 -4.89 20.19 -11.76
CA ILE A 8 -6.30 20.51 -11.53
C ILE A 8 -6.52 22.02 -11.45
N GLN A 9 -5.67 22.74 -10.70
CA GLN A 9 -5.76 24.21 -10.59
C GLN A 9 -5.60 24.89 -11.95
N SER A 10 -4.66 24.41 -12.77
CA SER A 10 -4.42 24.93 -14.11
C SER A 10 -5.59 24.66 -15.05
N ILE A 11 -6.18 23.45 -14.98
CA ILE A 11 -7.38 23.11 -15.74
C ILE A 11 -8.58 23.96 -15.28
N ASP A 12 -8.75 24.17 -13.98
CA ASP A 12 -9.84 25.00 -13.43
C ASP A 12 -9.69 26.47 -13.81
N ALA A 13 -8.46 26.98 -13.90
CA ALA A 13 -8.19 28.32 -14.42
C ALA A 13 -8.54 28.41 -15.91
N PHE A 14 -8.07 27.46 -16.72
CA PHE A 14 -8.37 27.37 -18.15
C PHE A 14 -9.87 27.23 -18.43
N ALA A 15 -10.58 26.44 -17.62
CA ALA A 15 -12.03 26.24 -17.74
C ALA A 15 -12.86 27.50 -17.45
N ARG A 16 -12.31 28.46 -16.72
CA ARG A 16 -12.97 29.74 -16.39
C ARG A 16 -12.54 30.89 -17.30
N ASP A 17 -11.49 30.71 -18.09
CA ASP A 17 -11.06 31.71 -19.05
C ASP A 17 -12.10 31.84 -20.19
N THR A 18 -12.51 33.08 -20.43
CA THR A 18 -13.52 33.47 -21.42
C THR A 18 -12.98 34.48 -22.44
N VAL A 19 -11.70 34.86 -22.30
CA VAL A 19 -11.03 35.83 -23.18
C VAL A 19 -10.84 35.24 -24.57
N LEU A 20 -10.41 33.98 -24.63
CA LEU A 20 -10.27 33.25 -25.88
C LEU A 20 -11.58 32.53 -26.21
N GLN A 21 -12.04 32.69 -27.45
CA GLN A 21 -13.33 32.20 -27.93
C GLN A 21 -13.16 31.50 -29.29
N GLY A 22 -14.09 30.59 -29.60
CA GLY A 22 -14.11 29.84 -30.85
C GLY A 22 -14.13 28.33 -30.62
N GLN A 23 -14.60 27.57 -31.62
CA GLN A 23 -14.87 26.14 -31.48
C GLN A 23 -13.67 25.33 -30.97
N THR A 24 -12.45 25.64 -31.42
CA THR A 24 -11.23 24.97 -30.95
C THR A 24 -10.97 25.21 -29.46
N TYR A 25 -11.18 26.44 -28.99
CA TYR A 25 -10.98 26.76 -27.58
C TYR A 25 -12.08 26.14 -26.70
N ASP A 26 -13.35 26.23 -27.13
CA ASP A 26 -14.50 25.67 -26.42
C ASP A 26 -14.43 24.13 -26.31
N SER A 27 -14.00 23.47 -27.39
CA SER A 27 -13.79 22.01 -27.39
C SER A 27 -12.62 21.61 -26.48
N ALA A 28 -11.49 22.32 -26.54
CA ALA A 28 -10.36 22.08 -25.63
C ALA A 28 -10.79 22.27 -24.17
N ARG A 29 -11.50 23.36 -23.86
CA ARG A 29 -12.01 23.65 -22.51
C ARG A 29 -12.88 22.54 -21.97
N THR A 30 -13.82 22.08 -22.79
CA THR A 30 -14.73 20.98 -22.47
C THR A 30 -13.95 19.70 -22.21
N PHE A 31 -13.01 19.36 -23.09
CA PHE A 31 -12.19 18.16 -22.99
C PHE A 31 -11.30 18.16 -21.73
N PHE A 32 -10.62 19.26 -21.43
CA PHE A 32 -9.79 19.33 -20.21
C PHE A 32 -10.65 19.22 -18.94
N ALA A 33 -11.79 19.90 -18.90
CA ALA A 33 -12.69 19.88 -17.74
C ALA A 33 -13.36 18.51 -17.53
N GLN A 34 -13.78 17.84 -18.60
CA GLN A 34 -14.54 16.60 -18.52
C GLN A 34 -13.69 15.33 -18.54
N THR A 35 -12.48 15.39 -19.09
CA THR A 35 -11.62 14.21 -19.23
C THR A 35 -10.38 14.29 -18.37
N PHE A 36 -9.59 15.36 -18.50
CA PHE A 36 -8.31 15.47 -17.80
C PHE A 36 -8.44 15.81 -16.33
N ARG A 37 -9.42 16.65 -15.94
CA ARG A 37 -9.64 16.99 -14.53
C ARG A 37 -10.04 15.75 -13.69
N PRO A 38 -11.03 14.92 -14.10
CA PRO A 38 -11.34 13.70 -13.35
C PRO A 38 -10.19 12.70 -13.35
N LEU A 39 -9.42 12.59 -14.45
CA LEU A 39 -8.23 11.74 -14.50
C LEU A 39 -7.18 12.18 -13.48
N ALA A 40 -6.92 13.49 -13.39
CA ALA A 40 -5.97 14.03 -12.42
C ALA A 40 -6.38 13.73 -10.97
N GLN A 41 -7.67 13.85 -10.67
CA GLN A 41 -8.23 13.47 -9.38
C GLN A 41 -8.08 11.96 -9.12
N GLY A 42 -8.33 11.12 -10.13
CA GLY A 42 -8.15 9.67 -10.02
C GLY A 42 -6.70 9.27 -9.71
N ILE A 43 -5.72 9.96 -10.29
CA ILE A 43 -4.30 9.74 -9.99
C ILE A 43 -4.00 10.10 -8.53
N ILE A 44 -4.56 11.21 -8.01
CA ILE A 44 -4.41 11.59 -6.60
C ILE A 44 -4.94 10.47 -5.70
N TYR A 45 -6.18 10.01 -5.93
CA TYR A 45 -6.79 8.94 -5.12
C TYR A 45 -5.98 7.64 -5.15
N LEU A 46 -5.46 7.26 -6.31
CA LEU A 46 -4.60 6.08 -6.42
C LEU A 46 -3.33 6.24 -5.57
N CYS A 47 -2.68 7.40 -5.62
CA CYS A 47 -1.50 7.66 -4.81
C CYS A 47 -1.81 7.63 -3.31
N GLU A 48 -2.91 8.24 -2.88
CA GLU A 48 -3.34 8.22 -1.47
C GLU A 48 -3.60 6.80 -0.99
N GLU A 49 -4.28 5.99 -1.79
CA GLU A 49 -4.56 4.59 -1.45
C GLU A 49 -3.28 3.74 -1.41
N LEU A 50 -2.33 3.96 -2.33
CA LEU A 50 -1.04 3.28 -2.30
C LEU A 50 -0.25 3.62 -1.03
N ILE A 51 -0.23 4.89 -0.62
CA ILE A 51 0.41 5.31 0.64
C ILE A 51 -0.28 4.62 1.82
N ARG A 52 -1.61 4.67 1.90
CA ARG A 52 -2.39 4.06 2.98
C ARG A 52 -2.15 2.55 3.09
N GLN A 53 -2.12 1.85 1.96
CA GLN A 53 -1.86 0.41 1.91
C GLN A 53 -0.42 0.09 2.31
N ASN A 54 0.54 0.90 1.87
CA ASN A 54 1.94 0.74 2.25
C ASN A 54 2.13 0.95 3.76
N ASP A 55 1.54 1.99 4.34
CA ASP A 55 1.62 2.27 5.78
C ASP A 55 0.98 1.16 6.63
N ALA A 56 -0.11 0.56 6.13
CA ALA A 56 -0.77 -0.54 6.82
C ALA A 56 -0.10 -1.91 6.57
N PHE A 57 0.76 -2.02 5.56
CA PHE A 57 1.34 -3.30 5.16
C PHE A 57 2.20 -3.94 6.27
N PRO A 58 3.14 -3.24 6.95
CA PRO A 58 3.97 -3.85 7.98
C PRO A 58 3.17 -4.45 9.14
N SER A 59 2.16 -3.72 9.63
CA SER A 59 1.33 -4.19 10.74
C SER A 59 0.43 -5.35 10.34
N GLN A 60 -0.16 -5.30 9.14
CA GLN A 60 -0.95 -6.42 8.59
C GLN A 60 -0.10 -7.66 8.30
N PHE A 61 1.13 -7.46 7.82
CA PHE A 61 2.08 -8.54 7.60
C PHE A 61 2.48 -9.16 8.94
N GLN A 62 2.86 -8.33 9.91
CA GLN A 62 3.21 -8.79 11.25
C GLN A 62 2.04 -9.52 11.91
N SER A 63 0.80 -9.04 11.81
CA SER A 63 -0.34 -9.75 12.38
C SER A 63 -0.60 -11.11 11.75
N LYS A 64 -0.23 -11.31 10.47
CA LYS A 64 -0.38 -12.58 9.76
C LYS A 64 0.77 -13.55 10.02
N VAL A 65 2.00 -13.03 10.19
CA VAL A 65 3.20 -13.84 10.37
C VAL A 65 3.47 -14.12 11.85
N ALA A 66 3.26 -13.14 12.73
CA ALA A 66 3.39 -13.31 14.18
C ALA A 66 2.26 -14.14 14.80
N SER A 67 1.16 -14.38 14.06
CA SER A 67 0.13 -15.35 14.42
C SER A 67 0.41 -16.77 13.90
N THR A 68 1.50 -16.99 13.16
CA THR A 68 1.99 -18.35 12.95
C THR A 68 2.51 -18.78 14.31
N ASP A 69 1.76 -19.68 14.98
CA ASP A 69 2.18 -20.29 16.24
C ASP A 69 3.67 -20.60 16.18
N VAL A 70 4.40 -20.26 17.24
CA VAL A 70 5.85 -20.44 17.30
C VAL A 70 6.13 -21.93 17.42
N ILE A 71 5.99 -22.66 16.31
CA ILE A 71 6.40 -24.07 16.18
C ILE A 71 7.87 -24.19 16.61
N GLU A 72 8.68 -23.14 16.45
CA GLU A 72 10.06 -23.11 16.92
C GLU A 72 10.20 -23.34 18.44
N GLN A 73 9.35 -22.73 19.27
CA GLN A 73 9.47 -22.86 20.72
C GLN A 73 9.01 -24.25 21.16
N GLU A 74 7.92 -24.74 20.58
CA GLU A 74 7.42 -26.10 20.79
C GLU A 74 8.42 -27.16 20.30
N LEU A 75 9.03 -26.98 19.12
CA LEU A 75 10.11 -27.83 18.58
C LEU A 75 11.35 -27.80 19.48
N ARG A 76 11.73 -26.63 20.02
CA ARG A 76 12.88 -26.51 20.94
C ARG A 76 12.62 -27.20 22.28
N GLU A 77 11.38 -27.21 22.76
CA GLU A 77 11.00 -27.99 23.94
C GLU A 77 11.06 -29.49 23.64
N GLN A 78 10.48 -29.93 22.53
CA GLN A 78 10.54 -31.34 22.10
C GLN A 78 11.99 -31.84 21.92
N ILE A 79 12.88 -31.04 21.32
CA ILE A 79 14.30 -31.39 21.20
C ILE A 79 14.95 -31.56 22.58
N ARG A 80 14.70 -30.64 23.52
CA ARG A 80 15.25 -30.74 24.88
C ARG A 80 14.77 -31.97 25.62
N GLU A 81 13.49 -32.31 25.49
CA GLU A 81 12.92 -33.52 26.09
C GLU A 81 13.58 -34.79 25.53
N ILE A 82 13.77 -34.85 24.20
CA ILE A 82 14.45 -35.97 23.55
C ILE A 82 15.91 -36.09 24.02
N ASP A 83 16.64 -34.97 24.11
CA ASP A 83 18.03 -34.97 24.57
C ASP A 83 18.16 -35.44 26.04
N GLN A 84 17.24 -35.03 26.92
CA GLN A 84 17.20 -35.51 28.30
C GLN A 84 16.88 -37.01 28.39
N ALA A 85 15.93 -37.50 27.59
CA ALA A 85 15.61 -38.92 27.53
C ALA A 85 16.81 -39.75 27.06
N LYS A 86 17.52 -39.27 26.04
CA LYS A 86 18.74 -39.91 25.52
C LYS A 86 19.84 -39.98 26.58
N ALA A 87 20.12 -38.87 27.24
CA ALA A 87 21.12 -38.82 28.32
C ALA A 87 20.76 -39.77 29.48
N SER A 88 19.47 -39.85 29.84
CA SER A 88 19.00 -40.75 30.89
C SER A 88 19.18 -42.23 30.52
N MET A 89 18.92 -42.58 29.25
CA MET A 89 19.13 -43.94 28.75
C MET A 89 20.62 -44.33 28.67
N GLU A 90 21.50 -43.41 28.28
CA GLU A 90 22.95 -43.62 28.25
C GLU A 90 23.51 -43.88 29.66
N VAL A 91 22.97 -43.22 30.69
CA VAL A 91 23.35 -43.43 32.09
C VAL A 91 22.88 -44.79 32.63
N ILE A 92 21.73 -45.31 32.17
CA ILE A 92 21.21 -46.63 32.57
C ILE A 92 21.94 -47.78 31.84
N SER A 93 22.55 -47.49 30.69
CA SER A 93 23.30 -48.46 29.87
C SER A 93 24.74 -48.70 30.34
N HIS A 94 25.20 -48.04 31.40
CA HIS A 94 26.54 -48.16 32.00
C HIS A 94 26.45 -48.67 33.44
#